data_AF-A0A3M2SXF7-F1
#
_entry.id   AF-A0A3M2SXF7-F1
#
_cell.length_a   1.000
_cell.length_b   1.000
_cell.length_c   1.000
_cell.angle_alpha   90.00
_cell.angle_beta   90.00
_cell.angle_gamma   90.00
#
_symmetry.space_group_name_H-M   'P 1'
#
loop_
_entity.id
_entity.type
_entity.pdbx_description
1 polymer ?
#
loop_
_entity_poly.entity_id
_entity_poly.type
_entity_poly.pdbx_seq_one_letter_code
_entity_poly.pdbx_strand_id
1 'polypeptide(L)'
;MSAIGSLIFCTDCGNLLQESTGNENATLLCDVCGTRNKDTYPTTVVSESKPSAFPSALRAKRSAVQDLTTEDRKTEALTQRTCERCGRKEMYFTTMQLRSADEGSTVFYSCVCGFKETTDN
;
A
#
# COMPACT_ATOMS: atom_id res chain seq x y z
N MET A 1 8.34 -11.61 37.53
CA MET A 1 8.87 -10.99 36.31
C MET A 1 7.73 -10.52 35.46
N SER A 2 7.98 -9.55 34.59
CA SER A 2 7.06 -9.19 33.52
C SER A 2 7.60 -9.81 32.23
N ALA A 3 6.94 -10.85 31.73
CA ALA A 3 7.23 -11.44 30.42
C ALA A 3 6.33 -10.79 29.37
N ILE A 4 6.90 -10.33 28.26
CA ILE A 4 6.18 -9.73 27.13
C ILE A 4 6.63 -10.41 25.85
N GLY A 5 5.78 -11.24 25.26
CA GLY A 5 6.17 -12.06 24.11
C GLY A 5 7.32 -12.98 24.49
N SER A 6 8.40 -13.00 23.71
CA SER A 6 9.63 -13.76 23.97
C SER A 6 10.61 -13.09 24.95
N LEU A 7 10.33 -11.85 25.38
CA LEU A 7 11.26 -11.05 26.16
C LEU A 7 10.94 -11.12 27.66
N ILE A 8 11.99 -11.19 28.49
CA ILE A 8 11.88 -11.33 29.94
C ILE A 8 12.57 -10.15 30.62
N PHE A 9 11.87 -9.50 31.54
CA PHE A 9 12.38 -8.33 32.27
C PHE A 9 12.51 -8.57 33.77
N CYS A 10 13.53 -7.96 34.36
CA CYS A 10 13.74 -7.96 35.80
C CYS A 10 12.59 -7.22 36.52
N THR A 11 12.06 -7.81 37.59
CA THR A 11 10.97 -7.18 38.39
C THR A 11 11.37 -5.92 39.11
N ASP A 12 12.65 -5.78 39.42
CA ASP A 12 13.11 -4.77 40.38
C ASP A 12 13.59 -3.51 39.66
N CYS A 13 14.42 -3.68 38.62
CA CYS A 13 14.98 -2.56 37.86
C CYS A 13 14.47 -2.43 36.42
N GLY A 14 13.66 -3.37 35.94
CA GLY A 14 13.11 -3.35 34.58
C GLY A 14 14.10 -3.67 33.46
N ASN A 15 15.35 -4.06 33.78
CA ASN A 15 16.34 -4.45 32.78
C ASN A 15 15.91 -5.71 31.99
N LEU A 16 16.27 -5.79 30.71
CA LEU A 16 16.10 -6.98 29.89
C LEU A 16 17.05 -8.08 30.40
N LEU A 17 16.51 -9.25 30.73
CA LEU A 17 17.28 -10.40 31.18
C LEU A 17 17.76 -11.23 29.99
N GLN A 18 18.78 -12.06 30.23
CA GLN A 18 19.29 -13.02 29.25
C GLN A 18 18.19 -14.00 28.80
N GLU A 19 18.39 -14.61 27.63
CA GLU A 19 17.47 -15.58 27.07
C GLU A 19 17.17 -16.72 28.07
N SER A 20 15.90 -17.12 28.13
CA SER A 20 15.45 -18.26 28.93
C SER A 20 16.16 -19.53 28.50
N THR A 21 16.60 -20.34 29.47
CA THR A 21 17.18 -21.66 29.21
C THR A 21 16.08 -22.72 29.02
N GLY A 22 14.80 -22.34 29.15
CA GLY A 22 13.65 -23.23 28.98
C GLY A 22 13.44 -24.21 30.14
N ASN A 23 14.14 -24.02 31.26
CA ASN A 23 14.02 -24.85 32.46
C ASN A 23 13.23 -24.09 33.52
N GLU A 24 12.09 -24.64 33.95
CA GLU A 24 11.17 -24.02 34.93
C GLU A 24 11.82 -23.74 36.30
N ASN A 25 12.92 -24.45 36.62
CA ASN A 25 13.66 -24.28 37.87
C ASN A 25 14.92 -23.40 37.71
N ALA A 26 15.23 -22.94 36.50
CA ALA A 26 16.36 -22.04 36.32
C ALA A 26 16.05 -20.66 36.92
N THR A 27 17.12 -19.92 37.25
CA THR A 27 17.03 -18.57 37.82
C THR A 27 17.99 -17.67 37.04
N LEU A 28 17.45 -16.59 36.50
CA LEU A 28 18.17 -15.57 35.75
C LEU A 28 18.67 -14.49 36.71
N LEU A 29 19.97 -14.20 36.67
CA LEU A 29 20.57 -13.09 37.41
C LEU A 29 20.47 -11.82 36.58
N CYS A 30 20.05 -10.72 37.20
CA CYS A 30 20.09 -9.41 36.56
C CYS A 30 21.50 -8.80 36.64
N ASP A 31 22.11 -8.49 35.50
CA ASP A 31 23.45 -7.88 35.44
C ASP A 31 23.51 -6.43 35.97
N VAL A 32 22.35 -5.77 36.13
CA VAL A 32 22.26 -4.38 36.58
C VAL A 32 22.04 -4.26 38.09
N CYS A 33 21.07 -5.00 38.63
CA CYS A 33 20.70 -4.88 40.06
C CYS A 33 21.05 -6.12 40.89
N GLY A 34 21.53 -7.20 40.27
CA GLY A 34 21.86 -8.45 40.96
C GLY A 34 20.67 -9.28 41.42
N THR A 35 19.43 -8.85 41.15
CA THR A 35 18.22 -9.60 41.52
C THR A 35 18.16 -10.92 40.77
N ARG A 36 17.79 -11.98 41.51
CA ARG A 36 17.51 -13.31 40.99
C ARG A 36 16.03 -13.41 40.60
N ASN A 37 15.79 -13.63 39.32
CA ASN A 37 14.47 -13.79 38.74
C ASN A 37 14.30 -15.26 38.34
N LYS A 38 13.13 -15.86 38.53
CA LYS A 38 12.90 -17.24 38.04
C LYS A 38 13.05 -17.30 36.52
N ASP A 39 13.22 -18.46 35.92
CA ASP A 39 13.16 -18.60 34.47
C ASP A 39 11.73 -19.05 34.10
N THR A 40 10.96 -18.18 33.46
CA THR A 40 9.59 -18.48 33.03
C THR A 40 9.52 -18.24 31.53
N TYR A 41 9.59 -19.34 30.77
CA TYR A 41 9.55 -19.31 29.33
C TYR A 41 8.12 -18.99 28.83
N PRO A 42 7.93 -18.03 27.93
CA PRO A 42 6.65 -17.78 27.29
C PRO A 42 6.29 -18.95 26.38
N THR A 43 5.14 -19.56 26.62
CA THR A 43 4.79 -20.90 26.11
C THR A 43 4.63 -20.97 24.59
N THR A 44 4.29 -19.88 23.90
CA THR A 44 4.23 -19.83 22.42
C THR A 44 4.30 -18.39 21.89
N VAL A 45 5.03 -18.16 20.80
CA VAL A 45 4.96 -16.92 20.00
C VAL A 45 4.36 -17.27 18.64
N VAL A 46 3.24 -16.65 18.30
CA VAL A 46 2.59 -16.81 16.99
C VAL A 46 2.95 -15.60 16.13
N SER A 47 3.71 -15.83 15.06
CA SER A 47 4.00 -14.82 14.05
C SER A 47 3.24 -15.13 12.77
N GLU A 48 2.49 -14.16 12.26
CA GLU A 48 1.80 -14.27 10.98
C GLU A 48 2.42 -13.34 9.95
N SER A 49 2.45 -13.77 8.69
CA SER A 49 2.88 -12.92 7.59
C SER A 49 1.92 -11.75 7.41
N LYS A 50 2.45 -10.55 7.12
CA LYS A 50 1.61 -9.39 6.79
C LYS A 50 0.65 -9.73 5.63
N PRO A 51 -0.60 -9.22 5.63
CA PRO A 51 -1.53 -9.44 4.53
C PRO A 51 -1.03 -8.98 3.16
N SER A 52 -0.09 -8.03 3.10
CA SER A 52 0.53 -7.53 1.88
C SER A 52 1.88 -8.19 1.54
N ALA A 53 2.36 -9.16 2.34
CA ALA A 53 3.67 -9.79 2.14
C ALA A 53 3.78 -10.53 0.80
N PHE A 54 2.65 -10.96 0.24
CA PHE A 54 2.60 -11.72 -1.01
C PHE A 54 1.56 -11.12 -1.96
N PRO A 55 1.90 -10.06 -2.71
CA PRO A 55 1.02 -9.48 -3.72
C PRO A 55 0.82 -10.48 -4.86
N SER A 56 -0.43 -10.77 -5.21
CA SER A 56 -0.76 -11.67 -6.32
C SER A 56 -2.13 -11.33 -6.91
N ALA A 57 -2.35 -11.71 -8.17
CA ALA A 57 -3.65 -11.50 -8.83
C ALA A 57 -4.81 -12.18 -8.07
N LEU A 58 -4.58 -13.36 -7.50
CA LEU A 58 -5.57 -14.06 -6.66
C LEU A 58 -5.86 -13.30 -5.37
N ARG A 59 -4.86 -12.63 -4.79
CA ARG A 59 -5.03 -11.84 -3.57
C ARG A 59 -5.72 -10.50 -3.83
N ALA A 60 -5.41 -9.85 -4.95
CA ALA A 60 -6.13 -8.66 -5.40
C ALA A 60 -7.64 -8.93 -5.56
N LYS A 61 -8.00 -10.11 -6.09
CA LYS A 61 -9.41 -10.57 -6.18
C LYS A 61 -10.09 -10.80 -4.83
N ARG A 62 -9.36 -10.87 -3.72
CA ARG A 62 -9.92 -10.97 -2.36
C ARG A 62 -10.14 -9.60 -1.70
N SER A 63 -9.71 -8.52 -2.34
CA SER A 63 -9.99 -7.16 -1.88
C SER A 63 -11.48 -6.85 -2.00
N ALA A 64 -12.04 -6.17 -0.99
CA ALA A 64 -13.39 -5.62 -1.06
C ALA A 64 -13.48 -4.36 -1.94
N VAL A 65 -12.33 -3.82 -2.36
CA VAL A 65 -12.22 -2.67 -3.25
C VAL A 65 -11.91 -3.16 -4.65
N GLN A 66 -12.64 -2.63 -5.63
CA GLN A 66 -12.41 -2.91 -7.04
C GLN A 66 -11.19 -2.12 -7.54
N ASP A 67 -10.18 -2.84 -8.04
CA ASP A 67 -9.09 -2.22 -8.79
C ASP A 67 -9.65 -1.74 -10.14
N LEU A 68 -9.84 -0.43 -10.27
CA LEU A 68 -10.28 0.18 -11.52
C LEU A 68 -9.15 0.13 -12.55
N THR A 69 -9.45 -0.44 -13.71
CA THR A 69 -8.52 -0.45 -14.84
C THR A 69 -8.47 0.93 -15.50
N THR A 70 -7.46 1.17 -16.35
CA THR A 70 -7.37 2.42 -17.14
C THR A 70 -8.60 2.61 -18.03
N GLU A 71 -9.22 1.53 -18.51
CA GLU A 71 -10.43 1.57 -19.32
C GLU A 71 -11.68 1.97 -18.52
N ASP A 72 -11.73 1.64 -17.22
CA ASP A 72 -12.81 2.07 -16.32
C ASP A 72 -12.72 3.56 -15.99
N ARG A 73 -11.53 4.15 -16.14
CA ARG A 73 -11.21 5.55 -15.85
C ARG A 73 -11.27 6.44 -17.08
N LYS A 74 -12.25 6.25 -17.96
CA LYS A 74 -12.47 7.19 -19.08
C LYS A 74 -12.89 8.55 -18.52
N THR A 75 -11.93 9.44 -18.38
CA THR A 75 -12.11 10.84 -17.96
C THR A 75 -12.47 11.76 -19.14
N GLU A 76 -12.48 11.23 -20.36
CA GLU A 76 -12.72 12.01 -21.57
C GLU A 76 -14.21 12.35 -21.71
N ALA A 77 -14.52 13.63 -21.91
CA ALA A 77 -15.88 14.10 -22.17
C ALA A 77 -16.19 14.05 -23.67
N LEU A 78 -17.47 13.93 -24.04
CA LEU A 78 -17.92 13.97 -25.44
C LEU A 78 -18.20 15.40 -25.88
N THR A 79 -17.89 15.72 -27.12
CA THR A 79 -18.23 17.00 -27.77
C THR A 79 -18.71 16.80 -29.20
N GLN A 80 -19.46 17.78 -29.72
CA GLN A 80 -20.00 17.79 -31.08
C GLN A 80 -18.92 18.24 -32.09
N ARG A 81 -18.03 17.31 -32.44
CA ARG A 81 -16.98 17.51 -33.44
C ARG A 81 -17.03 16.38 -34.46
N THR A 82 -17.06 16.73 -35.75
CA THR A 82 -17.10 15.74 -36.82
C THR A 82 -15.71 15.14 -37.07
N CYS A 83 -15.60 13.82 -36.97
CA CYS A 83 -14.37 13.10 -37.29
C CYS A 83 -14.15 13.04 -38.80
N GLU A 84 -13.00 13.57 -39.26
CA GLU A 84 -12.64 13.60 -40.68
C GLU A 84 -12.47 12.20 -41.30
N ARG A 85 -12.12 11.19 -40.49
CA ARG A 85 -11.86 9.83 -40.98
C ARG A 85 -13.12 8.98 -41.16
N CYS A 86 -14.11 9.11 -40.27
CA CYS A 86 -15.29 8.23 -40.27
C CYS A 86 -16.64 8.96 -40.31
N GLY A 87 -16.65 10.29 -40.26
CA GLY A 87 -17.86 11.11 -40.37
C GLY A 87 -18.77 11.14 -39.15
N ARG A 88 -18.38 10.50 -38.02
CA ARG A 88 -19.15 10.62 -36.76
C ARG A 88 -19.16 12.06 -36.28
N LYS A 89 -20.29 12.51 -35.73
CA LYS A 89 -20.50 13.90 -35.26
C LYS A 89 -20.05 14.15 -33.82
N GLU A 90 -19.59 13.11 -33.13
CA GLU A 90 -19.14 13.19 -31.75
C GLU A 90 -17.74 12.59 -31.62
N MET A 91 -16.91 13.26 -30.82
CA MET A 91 -15.56 12.83 -30.46
C MET A 91 -15.34 13.06 -28.96
N TYR A 92 -14.50 12.24 -28.36
CA TYR A 92 -14.00 12.48 -27.01
C TYR A 92 -12.98 13.61 -27.04
N PHE A 93 -12.93 14.41 -25.98
CA PHE A 93 -11.92 15.44 -25.84
C PHE A 93 -11.31 15.47 -24.44
N THR A 94 -10.03 15.86 -24.39
CA THR A 94 -9.30 16.20 -23.16
C THR A 94 -8.55 17.50 -23.40
N THR A 95 -8.48 18.37 -22.40
CA THR A 95 -7.71 19.62 -22.48
C THR A 95 -6.48 19.54 -21.60
N MET A 96 -5.35 20.04 -22.08
CA MET A 96 -4.10 20.11 -21.32
C MET A 96 -3.37 21.40 -21.69
N GLN A 97 -2.82 22.10 -20.70
CA GLN A 97 -1.94 23.24 -20.95
C GLN A 97 -0.53 22.73 -21.27
N LEU A 98 -0.08 22.94 -22.50
CA LEU A 98 1.25 22.52 -22.96
C LEU A 98 2.23 23.70 -23.05
N ARG A 99 1.73 24.93 -22.98
CA ARG A 99 2.49 26.15 -23.22
C ARG A 99 2.39 27.10 -22.03
N SER A 100 2.93 28.31 -22.20
CA SER A 100 2.89 29.37 -21.21
C SER A 100 1.45 29.63 -20.73
N ALA A 101 1.30 30.09 -19.48
CA ALA A 101 -0.02 30.37 -18.89
C ALA A 101 -0.82 31.45 -19.63
N ASP A 102 -0.18 32.23 -20.49
CA ASP A 102 -0.78 33.30 -21.30
C ASP A 102 -1.40 32.78 -22.61
N GLU A 103 -1.14 31.52 -22.98
CA GLU A 103 -1.70 30.89 -24.19
C GLU A 103 -2.93 30.03 -23.85
N GLY A 104 -3.82 29.83 -24.82
CA GLY A 104 -4.97 28.95 -24.67
C GLY A 104 -4.57 27.48 -24.46
N SER A 105 -5.51 26.67 -23.97
CA SER A 105 -5.25 25.25 -23.73
C SER A 105 -5.26 24.45 -25.03
N THR A 106 -4.38 23.45 -25.12
CA THR A 106 -4.41 22.47 -26.20
C THR A 106 -5.54 21.46 -25.94
N VAL A 107 -6.37 21.24 -26.95
CA VAL A 107 -7.45 20.27 -26.95
C VAL A 107 -7.05 19.04 -27.75
N PHE A 108 -7.09 17.88 -27.12
CA PHE A 108 -6.89 16.58 -27.72
C PHE A 108 -8.24 15.94 -28.02
N TYR A 109 -8.53 15.67 -29.28
CA TYR A 109 -9.72 14.95 -29.71
C TYR A 109 -9.40 13.49 -30.03
N SER A 110 -10.26 12.58 -29.61
CA SER A 110 -10.15 11.13 -29.83
C SER A 110 -11.48 10.59 -30.33
N CYS A 111 -11.49 9.99 -31.52
CA CYS A 111 -12.66 9.32 -32.07
C CYS A 111 -12.65 7.81 -31.75
N VAL A 112 -13.83 7.21 -31.63
CA VAL A 112 -14.02 5.76 -31.47
C VAL A 112 -13.37 4.94 -32.59
N CYS A 113 -13.17 5.51 -33.78
CA CYS A 113 -12.45 4.83 -34.87
C CYS A 113 -10.92 4.81 -34.71
N GLY A 114 -10.39 5.37 -33.62
CA GLY A 114 -8.96 5.49 -33.34
C GLY A 114 -8.28 6.72 -33.98
N PHE A 115 -9.03 7.61 -34.65
CA PHE A 115 -8.50 8.88 -35.14
C PHE A 115 -8.30 9.86 -33.98
N LYS A 116 -7.13 10.51 -33.95
CA LYS A 116 -6.76 11.51 -32.94
C LYS A 116 -6.36 12.81 -33.63
N GLU A 117 -6.81 13.93 -33.07
CA GLU A 117 -6.54 15.28 -33.58
C GLU A 117 -6.17 16.19 -32.42
N THR A 118 -5.32 17.19 -32.67
CA THR A 118 -4.90 18.19 -31.68
C THR A 118 -5.22 19.58 -32.20
N THR A 119 -5.83 20.41 -31.38
CA THR A 119 -6.15 21.80 -31.70
C THR A 119 -5.66 22.69 -30.59
N ASP A 120 -4.85 23.68 -30.94
CA ASP A 120 -4.42 24.73 -30.02
C ASP A 120 -5.41 25.89 -30.10
N ASN A 121 -5.95 26.31 -28.95
CA ASN A 121 -6.82 27.48 -28.82
C ASN A 121 -6.03 28.75 -28.51
#